data_AF-A0A8C6D6I7-F1
#
_entry.id   AF-A0A8C6D6I7-F1
#
_cell.length_a   1.000
_cell.length_b   1.000
_cell.length_c   1.000
_cell.angle_alpha   90.00
_cell.angle_beta   90.00
_cell.angle_gamma   90.00
#
_symmetry.space_group_name_H-M   'P 1'
#
loop_
_entity.id
_entity.type
_entity.pdbx_description
1 polymer ?
#
loop_
_entity_poly.entity_id
_entity_poly.type
_entity_poly.pdbx_seq_one_letter_code
_entity_poly.pdbx_strand_id
1 'polypeptide(L)'
;MQRRSFLLLALLALLALTSAVAKKKADCKYKFETWGACDGGTGTKARQGTLKKARYNAQCQETIRVTKPCSAKTKAKTKAKKGKEKD
;
A
#
# COMPACT_ATOMS: atom_id res chain seq x y z
N MET A 1 26.08 22.96 -22.69
CA MET A 1 26.18 22.36 -21.34
C MET A 1 24.83 21.88 -20.77
N GLN A 2 23.71 21.92 -21.51
CA GLN A 2 22.40 21.73 -20.89
C GLN A 2 21.90 20.27 -20.85
N ARG A 3 22.06 19.50 -21.93
CA ARG A 3 21.37 18.21 -22.07
C ARG A 3 21.75 17.17 -21.01
N ARG A 4 23.03 17.07 -20.66
CA ARG A 4 23.50 16.14 -19.61
C ARG A 4 22.99 16.53 -18.22
N SER A 5 22.97 17.83 -17.92
CA SER A 5 22.46 18.34 -16.64
C SER A 5 20.95 18.13 -16.52
N PHE A 6 20.20 18.39 -17.60
CA PHE A 6 18.76 18.12 -17.67
C PHE A 6 18.43 16.63 -17.56
N LEU A 7 19.20 15.76 -18.22
CA LEU A 7 19.05 14.31 -18.09
C LEU A 7 19.34 13.83 -16.66
N LEU A 8 20.37 14.36 -16.01
CA LEU A 8 20.69 14.04 -14.61
C LEU A 8 19.59 14.50 -13.66
N LEU A 9 19.06 15.71 -13.82
CA LEU A 9 17.95 16.24 -13.02
C LEU A 9 16.66 15.43 -13.21
N ALA A 10 16.33 15.04 -14.45
CA ALA A 10 15.17 14.20 -14.74
C ALA A 10 15.32 12.79 -14.13
N LEU A 11 16.51 12.19 -14.21
CA LEU A 11 16.80 10.89 -13.62
C LEU A 11 16.70 10.92 -12.08
N LEU A 12 17.20 11.98 -11.44
CA LEU A 12 17.08 12.21 -10.00
C LEU A 12 15.62 12.35 -9.56
N ALA A 13 14.82 13.09 -10.33
CA ALA A 13 13.39 13.24 -10.07
C ALA A 13 12.62 11.91 -10.23
N LEU A 14 12.94 11.10 -11.24
CA LEU A 14 12.36 9.76 -11.39
C LEU A 14 12.75 8.84 -10.22
N LEU A 15 14.01 8.87 -9.77
CA LEU A 15 14.46 8.08 -8.62
C LEU A 15 13.66 8.42 -7.36
N ALA A 16 13.39 9.70 -7.11
CA ALA A 16 12.60 10.17 -5.96
C ALA A 16 11.15 9.64 -5.99
N LEU A 17 10.55 9.54 -7.18
CA LEU A 17 9.17 9.07 -7.38
C LEU A 17 9.03 7.54 -7.18
N THR A 18 10.09 6.78 -7.42
CA THR A 18 10.09 5.30 -7.30
C THR A 18 10.28 4.76 -5.89
N SER A 19 10.36 5.62 -4.86
CA SER A 19 10.57 5.24 -3.46
C SER A 19 9.37 4.54 -2.78
N ALA A 20 8.48 3.90 -3.55
CA ALA A 20 7.47 2.97 -3.05
C ALA A 20 8.16 1.69 -2.51
N VAL A 21 8.83 1.85 -1.37
CA VAL A 21 9.53 0.79 -0.66
C VAL A 21 8.55 -0.32 -0.34
N ALA A 22 8.82 -1.50 -0.89
CA ALA A 22 8.08 -2.72 -0.60
C ALA A 22 8.28 -3.07 0.87
N LYS A 23 7.35 -2.63 1.72
CA LYS A 23 7.46 -2.81 3.17
C LYS A 23 7.23 -4.25 3.56
N LYS A 24 8.31 -4.90 3.95
CA LYS A 24 8.30 -6.18 4.68
C LYS A 24 7.44 -5.98 5.93
N LYS A 25 6.27 -6.61 5.93
CA LYS A 25 5.19 -6.38 6.91
C LYS A 25 5.36 -7.20 8.21
N ALA A 26 6.41 -8.00 8.35
CA ALA A 26 6.50 -9.06 9.36
C ALA A 26 7.05 -8.59 10.73
N ASP A 27 7.87 -7.54 10.76
CA ASP A 27 8.63 -7.17 11.97
C ASP A 27 8.14 -5.88 12.65
N CYS A 28 7.01 -5.34 12.16
CA CYS A 28 6.49 -4.04 12.57
C CYS A 28 5.22 -4.20 13.43
N LYS A 29 5.27 -3.74 14.68
CA LYS A 29 4.11 -3.71 15.58
C LYS A 29 3.35 -2.39 15.39
N TYR A 30 2.10 -2.48 14.95
CA TYR A 30 1.22 -1.32 14.70
C TYR A 30 0.08 -1.22 15.72
N LYS A 31 -0.27 0.01 16.09
CA LYS A 31 -1.52 0.33 16.80
C LYS A 31 -2.54 0.77 15.76
N PHE A 32 -3.60 0.01 15.59
CA PHE A 32 -4.67 0.36 14.66
C PHE A 32 -5.82 1.06 15.37
N GLU A 33 -6.43 1.99 14.65
CA GLU A 33 -7.67 2.62 15.08
C GLU A 33 -8.88 1.70 14.87
N THR A 34 -10.05 2.17 15.30
CA THR A 34 -11.32 1.50 15.03
C THR A 34 -11.56 1.43 13.52
N TRP A 35 -12.21 0.37 13.06
CA TRP A 35 -12.59 0.26 11.67
C TRP A 35 -13.55 1.38 11.28
N GLY A 36 -13.27 2.06 10.18
CA GLY A 36 -14.21 3.00 9.58
C GLY A 36 -15.45 2.30 9.02
N ALA A 37 -16.38 3.11 8.53
CA ALA A 37 -17.58 2.63 7.83
C ALA A 37 -17.22 1.75 6.62
N CYS A 38 -18.16 0.89 6.24
CA CYS A 38 -18.05 0.14 5.00
C CYS A 38 -18.25 1.09 3.82
N ASP A 39 -17.27 1.14 2.93
CA ASP A 39 -17.44 1.79 1.63
C ASP A 39 -18.31 0.89 0.74
N GLY A 40 -19.49 1.38 0.38
CA GLY A 40 -20.47 0.63 -0.42
C GLY A 40 -20.02 0.39 -1.87
N GLY A 41 -19.12 1.23 -2.42
CA GLY A 41 -18.62 1.09 -3.78
C GLY A 41 -17.59 -0.05 -3.93
N THR A 42 -16.75 -0.25 -2.93
CA THR A 42 -15.68 -1.26 -2.92
C THR A 42 -16.02 -2.49 -2.07
N GLY A 43 -17.03 -2.41 -1.21
CA GLY A 43 -17.37 -3.45 -0.25
C GLY A 43 -16.26 -3.68 0.79
N THR A 44 -15.45 -2.65 1.07
CA THR A 44 -14.33 -2.73 2.02
C THR A 44 -14.42 -1.64 3.07
N LYS A 45 -13.85 -1.90 4.24
CA LYS A 45 -13.56 -0.90 5.25
C LYS A 45 -12.06 -0.73 5.36
N ALA A 46 -11.63 0.51 5.53
CA ALA A 46 -10.24 0.85 5.78
C ALA A 46 -10.06 1.27 7.24
N ARG A 47 -8.84 1.08 7.75
CA ARG A 47 -8.38 1.75 8.96
C ARG A 47 -6.91 2.11 8.84
N GLN A 48 -6.52 3.11 9.59
CA GLN A 48 -5.14 3.55 9.71
C GLN A 48 -4.48 2.89 10.93
N GLY A 49 -3.20 2.58 10.80
CA GLY A 49 -2.38 2.10 11.90
C GLY A 49 -1.08 2.86 11.98
N THR A 50 -0.71 3.26 13.19
CA THR A 50 0.55 3.94 13.49
C THR A 50 1.56 2.96 14.08
N LEU A 51 2.83 3.12 13.72
CA LEU A 51 3.91 2.26 14.17
C LEU A 51 4.15 2.47 15.66
N LYS A 52 4.03 1.40 16.44
CA LYS A 52 4.36 1.39 17.87
C LYS A 52 5.80 0.98 18.11
N LYS A 53 6.28 -0.02 17.36
CA LYS A 53 7.64 -0.55 17.49
C LYS A 53 8.07 -1.25 16.21
N ALA A 54 9.23 -0.89 15.68
CA ALA A 54 9.96 -1.72 14.73
C ALA A 54 10.82 -2.71 15.53
N ARG A 55 10.72 -4.01 15.24
CA ARG A 55 11.70 -4.98 15.76
C ARG A 55 12.89 -5.06 14.81
N TYR A 56 14.07 -5.33 15.37
CA TYR A 56 15.31 -5.61 14.63
C TYR A 56 15.71 -4.54 13.59
N ASN A 57 15.42 -3.26 13.85
CA ASN A 57 15.66 -2.14 12.91
C ASN A 57 14.98 -2.34 11.55
N ALA A 58 13.86 -3.06 11.49
CA ALA A 58 13.11 -3.22 10.26
C ALA A 58 12.63 -1.86 9.72
N GLN A 59 12.74 -1.66 8.40
CA GLN A 59 12.19 -0.49 7.74
C GLN A 59 10.66 -0.55 7.69
N CYS A 60 10.04 -0.05 8.75
CA CYS A 60 8.59 0.05 8.88
C CYS A 60 8.08 1.40 8.36
N GLN A 61 6.85 1.45 7.85
CA GLN A 61 6.18 2.74 7.68
C GLN A 61 5.71 3.24 9.02
N GLU A 62 5.82 4.55 9.25
CA GLU A 62 5.25 5.16 10.44
C GLU A 62 3.73 5.05 10.46
N THR A 63 3.10 5.16 9.29
CA THR A 63 1.66 4.99 9.11
C THR A 63 1.36 3.98 8.01
N ILE A 64 0.45 3.04 8.28
CA ILE A 64 -0.06 2.09 7.29
C ILE A 64 -1.57 2.15 7.19
N ARG A 65 -2.09 1.87 5.99
CA ARG A 65 -3.52 1.69 5.75
C ARG A 65 -3.80 0.22 5.48
N VAL A 66 -4.76 -0.34 6.20
CA VAL A 66 -5.23 -1.71 5.97
C VAL A 66 -6.70 -1.70 5.63
N THR A 67 -7.04 -2.45 4.58
CA THR A 67 -8.40 -2.66 4.13
C THR A 67 -8.84 -4.08 4.46
N LYS A 68 -10.11 -4.25 4.81
CA LYS A 68 -10.75 -5.54 5.00
C LYS A 68 -12.10 -5.54 4.28
N PRO A 69 -12.50 -6.63 3.62
CA PRO A 69 -13.86 -6.76 3.09
C PRO A 69 -14.90 -6.66 4.22
N CYS A 70 -16.00 -5.97 3.90
CA CYS A 70 -17.19 -5.86 4.73
C CYS A 70 -18.27 -6.74 4.11
N SER A 71 -18.43 -7.96 4.60
CA SER A 71 -19.53 -8.81 4.16
C SER A 71 -20.82 -8.42 4.90
N ALA A 72 -21.80 -7.90 4.18
CA ALA A 72 -23.20 -7.99 4.59
C ALA A 72 -23.98 -8.70 3.47
N LYS A 73 -24.08 -10.03 3.61
CA LYS A 73 -25.05 -10.97 3.00
C LYS A 73 -25.40 -10.79 1.51
N THR A 74 -24.95 -11.74 0.67
CA THR A 74 -25.52 -12.12 -0.65
C THR A 74 -25.42 -11.04 -1.74
N LYS A 75 -24.78 -11.20 -2.91
CA LYS A 75 -24.72 -12.33 -3.83
C LYS A 75 -23.39 -12.27 -4.61
N ALA A 76 -22.87 -13.45 -4.94
CA ALA A 76 -21.93 -13.61 -6.03
C ALA A 76 -22.50 -13.00 -7.32
N LYS A 77 -21.75 -12.13 -8.00
CA LYS A 77 -21.59 -12.12 -9.46
C LYS A 77 -20.17 -11.65 -9.82
N THR A 78 -19.37 -12.64 -10.20
CA THR A 78 -18.17 -12.62 -11.04
C THR A 78 -18.21 -11.53 -12.12
N LYS A 79 -17.07 -10.86 -12.39
CA LYS A 79 -16.42 -10.59 -13.71
C LYS A 79 -15.16 -9.73 -13.46
N ALA A 80 -13.94 -10.30 -13.44
CA ALA A 80 -13.07 -10.62 -14.58
C ALA A 80 -12.02 -9.52 -14.89
N LYS A 81 -10.76 -9.84 -14.57
CA LYS A 81 -9.45 -9.48 -15.20
C LYS A 81 -8.42 -9.43 -14.06
N LYS A 82 -7.43 -10.33 -13.99
CA LYS A 82 -6.33 -10.43 -14.96
C LYS A 82 -5.60 -11.77 -14.73
N GLY A 83 -5.84 -12.75 -15.60
CA GLY A 83 -4.93 -13.87 -15.82
C GLY A 83 -3.94 -13.50 -16.92
N LYS A 84 -2.65 -13.51 -16.57
CA LYS A 84 -1.44 -13.58 -17.41
C LYS A 84 -0.31 -13.69 -16.36
N GLU A 85 0.51 -14.71 -16.19
CA GLU A 85 1.20 -15.69 -17.05
C GLU A 85 1.84 -16.69 -16.06
N LYS A 86 2.00 -18.00 -16.31
CA LYS A 86 3.18 -18.68 -16.90
C LYS A 86 3.11 -20.11 -16.30
N ASP A 87 3.07 -21.22 -17.03
CA ASP A 87 4.08 -21.84 -17.89
C ASP A 87 3.36 -22.80 -18.87
#